data_AF-A0A101WHR5-F1
#
_entry.id   AF-A0A101WHR5-F1
#
_cell.length_a   1.000
_cell.length_b   1.000
_cell.length_c   1.000
_cell.angle_alpha   90.00
_cell.angle_beta   90.00
_cell.angle_gamma   90.00
#
_symmetry.space_group_name_H-M   'P 1'
#
loop_
_entity.id
_entity.type
_entity.pdbx_description
1 polymer ?
#
loop_
_entity_poly.entity_id
_entity_poly.type
_entity_poly.pdbx_seq_one_letter_code
_entity_poly.pdbx_strand_id
1 'polypeptide(L)'
;MTAIEELKAEHQAVFMAISILDQIISKLEVSQALELRHLDQILEFFQVFVDKCHHGKEETVLFPAMEEAGIQGEGGPIGVMLYEHERGRSFVQGLQIGVEDYRVGKVDALAEIIENARNYGRLLVAHIEKENNVLYVMAERVLSADKMAEMTKSFLRIEELVIGPNKHEEFHATLHALQDIYQAYS
;
A
#
# COMPACT_ATOMS: atom_id res chain seq x y z
N MET A 1 -7.06 -3.35 -20.06
CA MET A 1 -6.33 -3.57 -18.81
C MET A 1 -6.74 -4.94 -18.28
N THR A 2 -5.79 -5.83 -18.06
CA THR A 2 -6.00 -7.10 -17.35
C THR A 2 -5.97 -6.86 -15.83
N ALA A 3 -6.41 -7.85 -15.04
CA ALA A 3 -6.32 -7.79 -13.57
C ALA A 3 -4.88 -7.53 -13.07
N ILE A 4 -3.87 -8.12 -13.71
CA ILE A 4 -2.46 -7.91 -13.34
C ILE A 4 -1.97 -6.51 -13.75
N GLU A 5 -2.40 -6.01 -14.91
CA GLU A 5 -2.06 -4.64 -15.34
C GLU A 5 -2.68 -3.60 -14.39
N GLU A 6 -3.86 -3.87 -13.84
CA GLU A 6 -4.53 -3.03 -12.83
C GLU A 6 -3.70 -2.93 -11.55
N LEU A 7 -3.34 -4.06 -10.93
CA LEU A 7 -2.53 -4.08 -9.70
C LEU A 7 -1.17 -3.38 -9.91
N LYS A 8 -0.52 -3.61 -11.06
CA LYS A 8 0.72 -2.90 -11.44
C LYS A 8 0.54 -1.39 -11.59
N ALA A 9 -0.63 -0.94 -12.06
CA ALA A 9 -0.94 0.48 -12.15
C ALA A 9 -1.16 1.10 -10.75
N GLU A 10 -1.84 0.39 -9.86
CA GLU A 10 -2.05 0.80 -8.46
C GLU A 10 -0.72 0.99 -7.73
N HIS A 11 0.28 0.13 -7.98
CA HIS A 11 1.63 0.26 -7.44
C HIS A 11 2.28 1.63 -7.72
N GLN A 12 1.93 2.31 -8.80
CA GLN A 12 2.45 3.66 -9.07
C GLN A 12 1.96 4.69 -8.04
N ALA A 13 0.70 4.60 -7.63
CA ALA A 13 0.16 5.43 -6.55
C ALA A 13 0.81 5.10 -5.21
N VAL A 14 1.08 3.81 -4.96
CA VAL A 14 1.77 3.36 -3.74
C VAL A 14 3.19 3.90 -3.68
N PHE A 15 3.96 3.84 -4.77
CA PHE A 15 5.30 4.43 -4.82
C PHE A 15 5.29 5.95 -4.58
N MET A 16 4.30 6.66 -5.15
CA MET A 16 4.13 8.09 -4.91
C MET A 16 3.87 8.37 -3.43
N ALA A 17 2.97 7.62 -2.78
CA ALA A 17 2.66 7.77 -1.36
C ALA A 17 3.87 7.47 -0.47
N ILE A 18 4.66 6.43 -0.77
CA ILE A 18 5.92 6.13 -0.05
C ILE A 18 6.91 7.29 -0.20
N SER A 19 7.07 7.84 -1.41
CA SER A 19 7.96 8.97 -1.64
C SER A 19 7.53 10.21 -0.87
N ILE A 20 6.23 10.52 -0.84
CA ILE A 20 5.68 11.64 -0.06
C ILE A 20 5.93 11.42 1.43
N LEU A 21 5.68 10.22 1.95
CA LEU A 21 5.96 9.88 3.34
C LEU A 21 7.44 10.10 3.67
N ASP A 22 8.35 9.66 2.80
CA ASP A 22 9.79 9.83 2.99
C ASP A 22 10.20 11.30 3.12
N GLN A 23 9.59 12.18 2.32
CA GLN A 23 9.80 13.62 2.37
C GLN A 23 9.20 14.27 3.62
N ILE A 24 8.00 13.84 4.04
CA ILE A 24 7.39 14.27 5.31
C ILE A 24 8.35 13.95 6.46
N ILE A 25 8.85 12.72 6.52
CA ILE A 25 9.77 12.26 7.56
C ILE A 25 11.10 13.01 7.52
N SER A 26 11.67 13.22 6.33
CA SER A 26 12.93 13.96 6.20
C SER A 26 12.79 15.42 6.65
N LYS A 27 11.64 16.07 6.36
CA LYS A 27 11.33 17.42 6.85
C LYS A 27 11.12 17.47 8.36
N LEU A 28 10.51 16.43 8.93
CA LEU A 28 10.32 16.27 10.36
C LEU A 28 11.65 16.19 11.10
N GLU A 29 12.62 15.44 10.57
CA GLU A 29 13.97 15.31 11.13
C GLU A 29 14.74 16.64 11.16
N VAL A 30 14.50 17.52 10.18
CA VAL A 30 15.17 18.83 10.09
C VAL A 30 14.49 19.91 10.93
N SER A 31 13.16 20.03 10.82
CA SER A 31 12.42 21.18 11.35
C SER A 31 11.64 20.89 12.63
N GLN A 32 11.50 19.61 13.00
CA GLN A 32 10.61 19.12 14.07
C GLN A 32 9.15 19.58 13.95
N ALA A 33 8.76 20.13 12.79
CA ALA A 33 7.40 20.55 12.50
C ALA A 33 6.70 19.45 11.71
N LEU A 34 5.61 18.93 12.28
CA LEU A 34 4.78 17.91 11.66
C LEU A 34 3.46 18.52 11.17
N GLU A 35 3.23 18.48 9.86
CA GLU A 35 1.92 18.77 9.29
C GLU A 35 1.00 17.55 9.45
N LEU A 36 0.40 17.43 10.63
CA LEU A 36 -0.42 16.26 11.03
C LEU A 36 -1.49 15.90 10.00
N ARG A 37 -2.11 16.90 9.38
CA ARG A 37 -3.13 16.68 8.34
C ARG A 37 -2.59 15.88 7.15
N HIS A 38 -1.36 16.15 6.69
CA HIS A 38 -0.78 15.43 5.55
C HIS A 38 -0.47 13.98 5.92
N LEU A 39 -0.03 13.75 7.16
CA LEU A 39 0.23 12.40 7.64
C LEU A 39 -1.06 11.60 7.83
N ASP A 40 -2.15 12.22 8.29
CA ASP A 40 -3.48 11.61 8.36
C ASP A 40 -3.97 11.18 6.97
N GLN A 41 -3.79 12.03 5.96
CA GLN A 41 -4.17 11.71 4.57
C GLN A 41 -3.39 10.53 4.00
N ILE A 42 -2.08 10.46 4.28
CA ILE A 42 -1.23 9.34 3.87
C ILE A 42 -1.58 8.06 4.64
N LEU A 43 -1.88 8.15 5.94
CA LEU A 43 -2.35 7.01 6.74
C LEU A 43 -3.68 6.47 6.21
N GLU A 44 -4.64 7.34 5.88
CA GLU A 44 -5.91 6.93 5.28
C GLU A 44 -5.67 6.19 3.96
N PHE A 45 -4.77 6.70 3.10
CA PHE A 45 -4.41 6.03 1.86
C PHE A 45 -3.85 4.63 2.10
N PHE A 46 -2.91 4.45 3.03
CA PHE A 46 -2.35 3.13 3.32
C PHE A 46 -3.39 2.17 3.92
N GLN A 47 -4.24 2.65 4.82
CA GLN A 47 -5.24 1.81 5.48
C GLN A 47 -6.42 1.43 4.59
N VAL A 48 -6.77 2.28 3.62
CA VAL A 48 -7.97 2.09 2.80
C VAL A 48 -7.61 1.61 1.40
N PHE A 49 -6.74 2.34 0.70
CA PHE A 49 -6.37 1.99 -0.66
C PHE A 49 -5.39 0.82 -0.69
N VAL A 50 -4.25 0.92 0.01
CA VAL A 50 -3.23 -0.14 -0.04
C VAL A 50 -3.74 -1.42 0.64
N ASP A 51 -4.20 -1.33 1.88
CA ASP A 51 -4.56 -2.53 2.62
C ASP A 51 -5.93 -3.09 2.19
N LYS A 52 -7.02 -2.35 2.42
CA LYS A 52 -8.36 -2.92 2.19
C LYS A 52 -8.70 -3.13 0.72
N CYS A 53 -8.20 -2.28 -0.18
CA CYS A 53 -8.50 -2.37 -1.61
C CYS A 53 -7.47 -3.24 -2.32
N HIS A 54 -6.22 -2.80 -2.42
CA HIS A 54 -5.19 -3.46 -3.20
C HIS A 54 -4.80 -4.83 -2.64
N HIS A 55 -4.31 -4.92 -1.38
CA HIS A 55 -4.07 -6.24 -0.77
C HIS A 55 -5.37 -7.05 -0.67
N GLY A 56 -6.52 -6.40 -0.47
CA GLY A 56 -7.84 -7.06 -0.49
C GLY A 56 -8.12 -7.78 -1.81
N LYS A 57 -7.84 -7.16 -2.96
CA LYS A 57 -7.91 -7.78 -4.30
C LYS A 57 -6.99 -9.00 -4.38
N GLU A 58 -5.82 -8.91 -3.79
CA GLU A 58 -4.84 -9.99 -3.83
C GLU A 58 -5.21 -11.17 -2.93
N GLU A 59 -5.41 -10.90 -1.64
CA GLU A 59 -5.69 -11.89 -0.61
C GLU A 59 -7.00 -12.64 -0.82
N THR A 60 -8.01 -11.99 -1.41
CA THR A 60 -9.35 -12.59 -1.56
C THR A 60 -9.64 -13.15 -2.95
N VAL A 61 -8.85 -12.77 -3.96
CA VAL A 61 -9.12 -13.16 -5.36
C VAL A 61 -7.87 -13.70 -6.05
N LEU A 62 -6.77 -12.95 -6.11
CA LEU A 62 -5.59 -13.37 -6.86
C LEU A 62 -4.91 -14.58 -6.22
N PHE A 63 -4.55 -14.49 -4.94
CA PHE A 63 -3.81 -15.53 -4.23
C PHE A 63 -4.59 -16.85 -4.16
N PRO A 64 -5.89 -16.89 -3.80
CA PRO A 64 -6.66 -18.13 -3.82
C PRO A 64 -6.70 -18.78 -5.21
N ALA A 65 -6.87 -17.99 -6.28
CA ALA A 65 -6.88 -18.52 -7.63
C ALA A 65 -5.50 -19.04 -8.08
N MET A 66 -4.41 -18.41 -7.65
CA MET A 66 -3.06 -18.92 -7.90
C MET A 66 -2.80 -20.22 -7.13
N GLU A 67 -3.31 -20.36 -5.90
CA GLU A 67 -3.25 -21.61 -5.15
C GLU A 67 -4.05 -22.73 -5.82
N GLU A 68 -5.28 -22.44 -6.27
CA GLU A 68 -6.10 -23.37 -7.07
C GLU A 68 -5.38 -23.82 -8.35
N ALA A 69 -4.57 -22.94 -8.94
CA ALA A 69 -3.75 -23.23 -10.11
C ALA A 69 -2.41 -23.92 -9.79
N GLY A 70 -2.15 -24.27 -8.53
CA GLY A 70 -1.01 -25.07 -8.09
C GLY A 70 0.21 -24.27 -7.61
N ILE A 71 0.11 -22.96 -7.40
CA ILE A 71 1.15 -22.19 -6.72
C ILE A 71 1.07 -22.46 -5.21
N GLN A 72 2.22 -22.72 -4.60
CA GLN A 72 2.25 -23.04 -3.17
C GLN A 72 1.91 -21.82 -2.30
N GLY A 73 0.94 -22.02 -1.40
CA GLY A 73 0.55 -21.10 -0.32
C GLY A 73 1.57 -21.06 0.81
N GLU A 74 1.29 -21.79 1.89
CA GLU A 74 2.16 -21.88 3.07
C GLU A 74 3.57 -22.39 2.71
N GLY A 75 4.61 -21.68 3.18
CA GLY A 75 6.00 -21.96 2.84
C GLY A 75 6.38 -21.67 1.38
N GLY A 76 5.45 -21.15 0.58
CA GLY A 76 5.64 -20.76 -0.81
C GLY A 76 5.62 -19.24 -1.00
N PRO A 77 5.65 -18.76 -2.26
CA PRO A 77 5.71 -17.34 -2.58
C PRO A 77 4.48 -16.56 -2.07
N ILE A 78 3.29 -17.16 -2.09
CA ILE A 78 2.06 -16.53 -1.58
C ILE A 78 2.13 -16.33 -0.07
N GLY A 79 2.59 -17.34 0.67
CA GLY A 79 2.79 -17.23 2.12
C GLY A 79 3.77 -16.11 2.51
N VAL A 80 4.79 -15.84 1.68
CA VAL A 80 5.71 -14.71 1.90
C VAL A 80 5.00 -13.36 1.71
N MET A 81 4.13 -13.22 0.71
CA MET A 81 3.37 -11.97 0.51
C MET A 81 2.41 -11.71 1.66
N LEU A 82 1.63 -12.72 2.07
CA LEU A 82 0.70 -12.62 3.19
C LEU A 82 1.41 -12.23 4.50
N TYR A 83 2.57 -12.83 4.77
CA TYR A 83 3.38 -12.46 5.92
C TYR A 83 3.83 -10.98 5.86
N GLU A 84 4.18 -10.48 4.67
CA GLU A 84 4.57 -9.10 4.50
C GLU A 84 3.40 -8.13 4.57
N HIS A 85 2.21 -8.49 4.09
CA HIS A 85 0.99 -7.69 4.31
C HIS A 85 0.74 -7.48 5.81
N GLU A 86 0.81 -8.55 6.61
CA GLU A 86 0.67 -8.47 8.08
C GLU A 86 1.74 -7.60 8.74
N ARG A 87 3.00 -7.69 8.28
CA ARG A 87 4.06 -6.80 8.75
C ARG A 87 3.81 -5.34 8.34
N GLY A 88 3.32 -5.12 7.12
CA GLY A 88 2.94 -3.81 6.61
C GLY A 88 1.84 -3.19 7.48
N ARG A 89 0.77 -3.94 7.76
CA ARG A 89 -0.31 -3.56 8.67
C ARG A 89 0.22 -3.19 10.06
N SER A 90 1.17 -3.94 10.58
CA SER A 90 1.81 -3.67 11.88
C SER A 90 2.57 -2.33 11.89
N PHE A 91 3.33 -2.00 10.84
CA PHE A 91 4.02 -0.71 10.75
C PHE A 91 3.05 0.45 10.56
N VAL A 92 1.98 0.30 9.77
CA VAL A 92 0.95 1.33 9.61
C VAL A 92 0.24 1.59 10.94
N GLN A 93 -0.04 0.55 11.73
CA GLN A 93 -0.60 0.69 13.07
C GLN A 93 0.36 1.43 14.01
N GLY A 94 1.65 1.06 14.00
CA GLY A 94 2.68 1.75 14.79
C GLY A 94 2.82 3.22 14.41
N LEU A 95 2.78 3.53 13.10
CA LEU A 95 2.77 4.90 12.61
C LEU A 95 1.55 5.67 13.13
N GLN A 96 0.35 5.10 13.05
CA GLN A 96 -0.87 5.72 13.57
C GLN A 96 -0.78 5.99 15.08
N ILE A 97 -0.29 5.03 15.87
CA ILE A 97 -0.10 5.21 17.32
C ILE A 97 0.88 6.35 17.58
N GLY A 98 2.00 6.39 16.87
CA GLY A 98 2.98 7.47 16.98
C GLY A 98 2.39 8.84 16.67
N VAL A 99 1.52 8.94 15.66
CA VAL A 99 0.79 10.19 15.34
C VAL A 99 -0.09 10.63 16.50
N GLU A 100 -0.89 9.72 17.07
CA GLU A 100 -1.76 10.06 18.20
C GLU A 100 -0.97 10.42 19.46
N ASP A 101 0.16 9.75 19.69
CA ASP A 101 1.07 10.04 20.79
C ASP A 101 1.76 11.41 20.63
N TYR A 102 2.06 11.80 19.39
CA TYR A 102 2.58 13.13 19.08
C TYR A 102 1.54 14.22 19.38
N ARG A 103 0.26 13.98 19.04
CA ARG A 103 -0.83 14.93 19.32
C ARG A 103 -0.98 15.27 20.79
N VAL A 104 -0.70 14.31 21.68
CA VAL A 104 -0.77 14.51 23.13
C VAL A 104 0.58 14.84 23.77
N GLY A 105 1.63 15.07 22.96
CA GLY A 105 2.92 15.56 23.41
C GLY A 105 3.82 14.52 24.07
N LYS A 106 3.70 13.23 23.73
CA LYS A 106 4.63 12.21 24.23
C LYS A 106 6.02 12.40 23.62
N VAL A 107 7.05 12.20 24.43
CA VAL A 107 8.45 12.46 24.09
C VAL A 107 8.96 11.55 22.96
N ASP A 108 8.56 10.27 22.97
CA ASP A 108 9.08 9.26 22.04
C ASP A 108 8.30 9.17 20.71
N ALA A 109 7.18 9.89 20.60
CA ALA A 109 6.26 9.80 19.46
C ALA A 109 6.93 10.07 18.09
N LEU A 110 7.85 11.04 18.05
CA LEU A 110 8.59 11.35 16.83
C LEU A 110 9.47 10.19 16.37
N ALA A 111 10.16 9.54 17.30
CA ALA A 111 11.02 8.40 16.98
C ALA A 111 10.19 7.23 16.44
N GLU A 112 9.05 6.95 17.06
CA GLU A 112 8.12 5.90 16.62
C GLU A 112 7.53 6.18 15.23
N ILE A 113 7.15 7.43 14.94
CA ILE A 113 6.68 7.85 13.61
C ILE A 113 7.76 7.58 12.55
N ILE A 114 8.98 8.05 12.80
CA ILE A 114 10.10 7.93 11.85
C ILE A 114 10.43 6.45 11.62
N GLU A 115 10.56 5.66 12.68
CA GLU A 115 10.90 4.24 12.59
C GLU A 115 9.86 3.46 11.78
N ASN A 116 8.59 3.60 12.13
CA ASN A 116 7.51 2.88 11.44
C ASN A 116 7.38 3.30 9.98
N ALA A 117 7.48 4.60 9.69
CA ALA A 117 7.41 5.11 8.32
C ALA A 117 8.55 4.57 7.43
N ARG A 118 9.79 4.63 7.92
CA ARG A 118 10.97 4.14 7.16
C ARG A 118 10.94 2.63 6.99
N ASN A 119 10.48 1.88 8.00
CA ASN A 119 10.36 0.43 7.91
C ASN A 119 9.24 0.01 6.95
N TYR A 120 8.08 0.68 7.00
CA TYR A 120 6.97 0.44 6.07
C TYR A 120 7.37 0.72 4.63
N GLY A 121 7.98 1.89 4.35
CA GLY A 121 8.43 2.24 3.00
C GLY A 121 9.44 1.23 2.43
N ARG A 122 10.44 0.83 3.23
CA ARG A 122 11.42 -0.20 2.80
C ARG A 122 10.78 -1.56 2.53
N LEU A 123 9.85 -1.98 3.39
CA LEU A 123 9.12 -3.23 3.20
C LEU A 123 8.32 -3.19 1.89
N LEU A 124 7.52 -2.13 1.68
CA LEU A 124 6.58 -2.06 0.58
C LEU A 124 7.27 -1.92 -0.78
N VAL A 125 8.41 -1.23 -0.87
CA VAL A 125 9.24 -1.21 -2.10
C VAL A 125 9.73 -2.62 -2.45
N ALA A 126 10.30 -3.35 -1.47
CA ALA A 126 10.80 -4.70 -1.71
C ALA A 126 9.66 -5.70 -2.00
N HIS A 127 8.49 -5.49 -1.40
CA HIS A 127 7.28 -6.26 -1.60
C HIS A 127 6.78 -6.13 -3.05
N ILE A 128 6.53 -4.90 -3.51
CA ILE A 128 6.07 -4.60 -4.87
C ILE A 128 7.03 -5.14 -5.94
N GLU A 129 8.35 -5.07 -5.70
CA GLU A 129 9.34 -5.65 -6.62
C GLU A 129 9.18 -7.17 -6.78
N LYS A 130 8.83 -7.89 -5.71
CA LYS A 130 8.57 -9.33 -5.80
C LYS A 130 7.26 -9.63 -6.49
N GLU A 131 6.23 -8.82 -6.26
CA GLU A 131 4.95 -8.99 -6.93
C GLU A 131 5.07 -8.76 -8.43
N ASN A 132 5.58 -7.59 -8.82
CA ASN A 132 5.69 -7.19 -10.21
C ASN A 132 6.54 -8.14 -11.05
N ASN A 133 7.69 -8.58 -10.50
CA ASN A 133 8.70 -9.30 -11.26
C ASN A 133 8.67 -10.81 -11.06
N VAL A 134 8.03 -11.30 -10.01
CA VAL A 134 7.98 -12.74 -9.70
C VAL A 134 6.53 -13.22 -9.64
N LEU A 135 5.75 -12.73 -8.69
CA LEU A 135 4.44 -13.30 -8.39
C LEU A 135 3.44 -13.11 -9.54
N TYR A 136 3.35 -11.90 -10.07
CA TYR A 136 2.45 -11.58 -11.17
C TYR A 136 2.88 -12.27 -12.48
N VAL A 137 4.18 -12.45 -12.71
CA VAL A 137 4.69 -13.25 -13.83
C VAL A 137 4.29 -14.72 -13.68
N MET A 138 4.26 -15.26 -12.46
CA MET A 138 3.73 -16.59 -12.19
C MET A 138 2.23 -16.66 -12.43
N ALA A 139 1.46 -15.67 -11.96
CA ALA A 139 0.02 -15.57 -12.15
C ALA A 139 -0.35 -15.59 -13.65
N GLU A 140 0.32 -14.78 -14.47
CA GLU A 140 0.11 -14.72 -15.93
C GLU A 140 0.42 -16.04 -16.65
N ARG A 141 1.27 -16.90 -16.07
CA ARG A 141 1.62 -18.21 -16.65
C ARG A 141 0.61 -19.30 -16.31
N VAL A 142 0.00 -19.24 -15.12
CA VAL A 142 -0.84 -20.33 -14.60
C VAL A 142 -2.34 -20.05 -14.73
N LEU A 143 -2.76 -18.79 -14.82
CA LEU A 143 -4.16 -18.40 -14.92
C LEU A 143 -4.58 -18.20 -16.38
N SER A 144 -5.77 -18.70 -16.73
CA SER A 144 -6.35 -18.53 -18.06
C SER A 144 -6.85 -17.10 -18.29
N ALA A 145 -7.00 -16.71 -19.56
CA ALA A 145 -7.59 -15.42 -19.92
C ALA A 145 -9.01 -15.24 -19.36
N ASP A 146 -9.83 -16.31 -19.34
CA ASP A 146 -11.17 -16.28 -18.77
C ASP A 146 -11.14 -16.00 -17.26
N LYS A 147 -10.22 -16.65 -16.54
CA LYS A 147 -10.05 -16.42 -15.10
C LYS A 147 -9.58 -14.99 -14.83
N MET A 148 -8.64 -14.45 -15.61
CA MET A 148 -8.21 -13.05 -15.51
C MET A 148 -9.36 -12.05 -15.77
N ALA A 149 -10.25 -12.37 -16.72
CA ALA A 149 -11.43 -11.54 -17.00
C ALA A 149 -12.47 -11.60 -15.87
N GLU A 150 -12.64 -12.75 -15.22
CA GLU A 150 -13.45 -12.88 -14.00
C GLU A 150 -12.87 -12.06 -12.84
N MET A 151 -11.56 -12.14 -12.61
CA MET A 151 -10.87 -11.37 -11.57
C MET A 151 -11.07 -9.87 -11.74
N THR A 152 -10.96 -9.37 -12.97
CA THR A 152 -11.18 -7.94 -13.27
C THR A 152 -12.56 -7.47 -12.80
N LYS A 153 -13.60 -8.30 -12.94
CA LYS A 153 -14.95 -7.98 -12.44
C LYS A 153 -15.00 -8.01 -10.91
N SER A 154 -14.33 -8.96 -10.28
CA SER A 154 -14.23 -9.05 -8.82
C SER A 154 -13.48 -7.86 -8.23
N PHE A 155 -12.41 -7.39 -8.88
CA PHE A 155 -11.64 -6.22 -8.44
C PHE A 155 -12.48 -4.96 -8.45
N LEU A 156 -13.22 -4.71 -9.53
CA LEU A 156 -14.19 -3.60 -9.60
C LEU A 156 -15.20 -3.67 -8.44
N ARG A 157 -15.68 -4.87 -8.12
CA ARG A 157 -16.65 -5.04 -7.03
C ARG A 157 -16.03 -4.79 -5.65
N ILE A 158 -14.80 -5.24 -5.42
CA ILE A 158 -14.06 -4.96 -4.19
C ILE A 158 -13.88 -3.45 -4.04
N GLU A 159 -13.46 -2.78 -5.11
CA GLU A 159 -13.24 -1.35 -5.11
C GLU A 159 -14.52 -0.57 -4.77
N GLU A 160 -15.62 -0.86 -5.45
CA GLU A 160 -16.94 -0.27 -5.15
C GLU A 160 -17.38 -0.46 -3.69
N LEU A 161 -17.08 -1.63 -3.11
CA LEU A 161 -17.51 -1.99 -1.75
C LEU A 161 -16.60 -1.42 -0.66
N VAL A 162 -15.29 -1.39 -0.92
CA VAL A 162 -14.27 -1.07 0.08
C VAL A 162 -13.99 0.43 0.13
N ILE A 163 -13.76 1.04 -1.04
CA ILE A 163 -13.39 2.46 -1.09
C ILE A 163 -14.60 3.34 -1.43
N GLY A 164 -15.59 2.79 -2.15
CA GLY A 164 -16.79 3.53 -2.54
C GLY A 164 -16.57 4.41 -3.77
N PRO A 165 -17.65 5.03 -4.29
CA PRO A 165 -17.59 5.82 -5.51
C PRO A 165 -16.69 7.04 -5.34
N ASN A 166 -15.86 7.33 -6.35
CA ASN A 166 -14.93 8.47 -6.45
C ASN A 166 -13.75 8.47 -5.48
N LYS A 167 -13.68 7.53 -4.53
CA LYS A 167 -12.64 7.56 -3.48
C LYS A 167 -11.24 7.26 -4.05
N HIS A 168 -11.18 6.45 -5.11
CA HIS A 168 -9.94 6.22 -5.86
C HIS A 168 -9.40 7.55 -6.39
N GLU A 169 -10.23 8.30 -7.10
CA GLU A 169 -9.88 9.58 -7.70
C GLU A 169 -9.52 10.63 -6.63
N GLU A 170 -10.23 10.63 -5.49
CA GLU A 170 -9.90 11.48 -4.34
C GLU A 170 -8.51 11.19 -3.76
N PHE A 171 -8.13 9.90 -3.65
CA PHE A 171 -6.80 9.52 -3.21
C PHE A 171 -5.73 9.98 -4.19
N HIS A 172 -5.93 9.76 -5.49
CA HIS A 172 -5.00 10.24 -6.52
C HIS A 172 -4.86 11.77 -6.48
N ALA A 173 -5.96 12.51 -6.39
CA ALA A 173 -5.93 13.97 -6.28
C ALA A 173 -5.19 14.43 -5.01
N THR A 174 -5.40 13.74 -3.89
CA THR A 174 -4.70 14.00 -2.63
C THR A 174 -3.19 13.76 -2.76
N LEU A 175 -2.79 12.63 -3.34
CA LEU A 175 -1.38 12.30 -3.55
C LEU A 175 -0.70 13.31 -4.48
N HIS A 176 -1.35 13.74 -5.56
CA HIS A 176 -0.79 14.78 -6.43
C HIS A 176 -0.63 16.13 -5.73
N ALA A 177 -1.63 16.56 -4.95
CA ALA A 177 -1.54 17.79 -4.18
C ALA A 177 -0.41 17.75 -3.14
N LEU A 178 -0.22 16.60 -2.47
CA LEU A 178 0.89 16.39 -1.54
C LEU A 178 2.23 16.30 -2.28
N GLN A 179 2.27 15.67 -3.45
CA GLN A 179 3.46 15.59 -4.28
C GLN A 179 3.95 17.00 -4.65
N ASP A 180 3.08 17.90 -5.07
CA ASP A 180 3.42 19.30 -5.38
C ASP A 180 3.99 20.04 -4.15
N ILE A 181 3.44 19.76 -2.97
CA ILE A 181 3.93 20.34 -1.71
C ILE A 181 5.34 19.84 -1.39
N TYR A 182 5.58 18.53 -1.45
CA TYR A 182 6.80 17.91 -0.94
C TYR A 182 7.93 17.78 -1.98
N GLN A 183 7.63 17.74 -3.27
CA GLN A 183 8.63 17.83 -4.35
C GLN A 183 9.12 19.27 -4.59
N ALA A 184 8.43 20.30 -4.10
CA ALA A 184 8.97 21.65 -4.05
C ALA A 184 10.14 21.81 -3.05
N TYR A 185 10.40 20.81 -2.19
CA TYR A 185 11.47 20.81 -1.18
C TYR A 185 12.69 19.93 -1.52
N SER A 186 12.73 19.33 -2.72
CA SER A 186 13.88 18.56 -3.22
C SER A 186 14.85 19.39 -4.05
#